data_AF-A0A661AZW4-F1
#
_entry.id   AF-A0A661AZW4-F1
#
_cell.length_a   1.000
_cell.length_b   1.000
_cell.length_c   1.000
_cell.angle_alpha   90.00
_cell.angle_beta   90.00
_cell.angle_gamma   90.00
#
_symmetry.space_group_name_H-M   'P 1'
#
loop_
_entity.id
_entity.type
_entity.pdbx_description
1 polymer ?
#
loop_
_entity_poly.entity_id
_entity_poly.type
_entity_poly.pdbx_seq_one_letter_code
_entity_poly.pdbx_strand_id
1 'polypeptide(L)'
;MKYITERNIIMKKSAFLSLCVILFSSAILGIPGPEEFISFGTGQIPYSPVVGDIDADGRPEIVIASRSTSMSGNGRILVIRKPDTGGPSTTVWNNRFGRACFTPALADVNGDGVAEIYCNCYLDSPGGSGVICVDGPSGGVIWATDIGGTPYTTTGHEVLLADYDGGGDIEVISQQNRTSTYEIVVLDALSGAVKFTITTSGRAYASMDCEDINYDGRNELIASVTGGSTGDVQLCCWNDEGTLLWSVDGGPPAVADID
;
A
#
# COMPACT_ATOMS: atom_id res chain seq x y z
N MET A 1 15.82 98.23 29.18
CA MET A 1 16.61 98.50 27.95
C MET A 1 17.92 97.75 28.10
N LYS A 2 18.29 96.70 27.36
CA LYS A 2 17.90 96.16 26.05
C LYS A 2 17.73 94.63 26.15
N TYR A 3 16.88 94.09 25.27
CA TYR A 3 16.70 92.67 24.96
C TYR A 3 17.97 92.04 24.36
N ILE A 4 18.28 90.78 24.71
CA ILE A 4 18.75 89.75 23.75
C ILE A 4 18.14 88.40 24.14
N THR A 5 17.58 87.76 23.12
CA THR A 5 16.80 86.54 23.03
C THR A 5 17.71 85.31 22.94
N GLU A 6 17.28 84.14 23.44
CA GLU A 6 17.48 82.89 22.69
C GLU A 6 16.49 81.79 23.12
N ARG A 7 16.00 81.07 22.10
CA ARG A 7 14.90 80.10 22.11
C ARG A 7 15.33 78.77 22.74
N ASN A 8 14.41 78.07 23.39
CA ASN A 8 14.38 76.61 23.29
C ASN A 8 12.94 76.08 23.22
N ILE A 9 12.70 75.34 22.16
CA ILE A 9 11.42 74.74 21.77
C ILE A 9 11.24 73.43 22.57
N ILE A 10 10.01 73.23 23.01
CA ILE A 10 9.52 72.16 23.88
C ILE A 10 9.76 70.76 23.26
N MET A 11 10.34 69.85 24.05
CA MET A 11 10.43 68.41 23.74
C MET A 11 9.04 67.77 23.66
N LYS A 12 8.70 67.13 22.53
CA LYS A 12 7.63 66.14 22.49
C LYS A 12 8.19 64.79 22.96
N LYS A 13 7.63 64.24 24.04
CA LYS A 13 7.87 62.87 24.49
C LYS A 13 7.33 61.89 23.42
N SER A 14 8.22 61.18 22.76
CA SER A 14 7.88 59.99 21.98
C SER A 14 8.28 58.77 22.80
N ALA A 15 7.30 57.99 23.26
CA ALA A 15 7.54 56.72 23.92
C ALA A 15 8.01 55.70 22.87
N PHE A 16 9.25 55.20 23.02
CA PHE A 16 9.69 54.02 22.29
C PHE A 16 9.22 52.79 23.07
N LEU A 17 8.20 52.11 22.54
CA LEU A 17 7.86 50.75 22.94
C LEU A 17 8.87 49.83 22.26
N SER A 18 9.85 49.32 23.02
CA SER A 18 10.77 48.30 22.51
C SER A 18 10.03 46.97 22.45
N LEU A 19 9.62 46.57 21.25
CA LEU A 19 9.06 45.25 20.99
C LEU A 19 10.20 44.23 21.05
N CYS A 20 10.41 43.60 22.21
CA CYS A 20 11.22 42.39 22.30
C CYS A 20 10.45 41.25 21.64
N VAL A 21 10.75 40.96 20.37
CA VAL A 21 10.36 39.68 19.76
C VAL A 21 11.29 38.62 20.33
N ILE A 22 10.85 37.93 21.37
CA ILE A 22 11.51 36.71 21.82
C ILE A 22 11.07 35.61 20.85
N LEU A 23 11.97 35.23 19.94
CA LEU A 23 11.79 34.04 19.11
C LEU A 23 11.90 32.82 20.02
N PHE A 24 10.77 32.31 20.49
CA PHE A 24 10.73 30.99 21.11
C PHE A 24 10.81 29.95 19.99
N SER A 25 11.87 29.13 19.99
CA SER A 25 11.89 27.92 19.18
C SER A 25 10.75 27.01 19.62
N SER A 26 10.01 26.45 18.67
CA SER A 26 8.91 25.50 18.90
C SER A 26 9.31 24.33 19.82
N ALA A 27 10.60 24.00 19.84
CA ALA A 27 11.17 22.97 20.72
C ALA A 27 10.99 23.23 22.23
N ILE A 28 10.92 24.50 22.68
CA ILE A 28 10.86 24.84 24.12
C ILE A 28 9.43 24.74 24.68
N LEU A 29 8.41 24.84 23.83
CA LEU A 29 7.00 24.85 24.25
C LEU A 29 6.31 23.50 24.09
N GLY A 30 7.01 22.46 23.61
CA GLY A 30 6.43 21.13 23.37
C GLY A 30 5.32 21.12 22.31
N ILE A 31 5.17 22.21 21.57
CA ILE A 31 4.31 22.28 20.39
C ILE A 31 5.09 21.66 19.24
N PRO A 32 4.59 20.56 18.64
CA PRO A 32 5.23 19.99 17.46
C PRO A 32 5.39 21.11 16.41
N GLY A 33 6.59 21.19 15.82
CA GLY A 33 6.78 22.01 14.63
C GLY A 33 5.84 21.53 13.51
N PRO A 34 5.69 22.29 12.41
CA PRO A 34 4.98 21.79 11.25
C PRO A 34 5.60 20.45 10.84
N GLU A 35 4.79 19.38 10.80
CA GLU A 35 5.29 18.10 10.32
C GLU A 35 5.69 18.26 8.85
N GLU A 36 6.89 17.80 8.50
CA GLU A 36 7.28 17.69 7.10
C GLU A 36 6.37 16.65 6.43
N PHE A 37 5.58 17.11 5.47
CA PHE A 37 4.73 16.23 4.67
C PHE A 37 5.61 15.34 3.79
N ILE A 38 5.73 14.06 4.15
CA ILE A 38 6.30 13.07 3.22
C ILE A 38 5.28 12.84 2.11
N SER A 39 5.73 12.98 0.86
CA SER A 39 4.90 12.83 -0.32
C SER A 39 5.67 12.10 -1.40
N PHE A 40 4.95 11.37 -2.26
CA PHE A 40 5.48 10.85 -3.51
C PHE A 40 5.88 11.95 -4.51
N GLY A 41 5.48 13.20 -4.27
CA GLY A 41 5.55 14.30 -5.23
C GLY A 41 4.27 14.42 -6.06
N THR A 42 4.28 15.31 -7.05
CA THR A 42 3.12 15.52 -7.92
C THR A 42 2.93 14.37 -8.91
N GLY A 43 1.67 14.10 -9.30
CA GLY A 43 1.36 13.11 -10.34
C GLY A 43 1.42 11.65 -9.88
N GLN A 44 1.19 11.40 -8.60
CA GLN A 44 1.12 10.07 -7.99
C GLN A 44 -0.23 9.90 -7.29
N ILE A 45 -0.85 8.75 -7.48
CA ILE A 45 -2.10 8.34 -6.82
C ILE A 45 -1.73 7.21 -5.86
N PRO A 46 -1.75 7.45 -4.53
CA PRO A 46 -1.46 6.42 -3.55
C PRO A 46 -2.63 5.44 -3.41
N TYR A 47 -2.31 4.20 -3.07
CA TYR A 47 -3.25 3.15 -2.66
C TYR A 47 -3.31 3.03 -1.14
N SER A 48 -4.09 2.08 -0.63
CA SER A 48 -4.23 1.84 0.80
C SER A 48 -2.84 1.57 1.42
N PRO A 49 -2.53 2.20 2.58
CA PRO A 49 -1.32 1.89 3.32
C PRO A 49 -1.43 0.54 4.05
N VAL A 50 -0.30 -0.10 4.28
CA VAL A 50 -0.15 -1.18 5.26
C VAL A 50 0.90 -0.83 6.30
N VAL A 51 0.80 -1.45 7.47
CA VAL A 51 1.68 -1.18 8.61
C VAL A 51 2.26 -2.50 9.12
N GLY A 52 3.56 -2.56 9.30
CA GLY A 52 4.27 -3.73 9.79
C GLY A 52 5.75 -3.42 10.01
N ASP A 53 6.39 -4.17 10.91
CA ASP A 53 7.84 -4.10 11.11
C ASP A 53 8.52 -4.85 9.95
N ILE A 54 9.12 -4.09 9.04
CA ILE A 54 9.72 -4.64 7.82
C ILE A 54 11.24 -4.77 7.92
N ASP A 55 11.85 -4.41 9.04
CA ASP A 55 13.30 -4.57 9.26
C ASP A 55 13.67 -5.24 10.59
N ALA A 56 12.69 -5.82 11.26
CA ALA A 56 12.82 -6.60 12.49
C ALA A 56 13.43 -5.80 13.65
N ASP A 57 13.27 -4.48 13.65
CA ASP A 57 13.82 -3.60 14.69
C ASP A 57 12.87 -3.43 15.90
N GLY A 58 11.69 -4.04 15.83
CA GLY A 58 10.61 -3.99 16.82
C GLY A 58 9.68 -2.81 16.63
N ARG A 59 9.84 -2.00 15.57
CA ARG A 59 9.02 -0.81 15.30
C ARG A 59 8.41 -0.91 13.90
N PRO A 60 7.10 -0.63 13.77
CA PRO A 60 6.43 -0.78 12.48
C PRO A 60 6.68 0.42 11.55
N GLU A 61 6.81 0.10 10.27
CA GLU A 61 6.83 1.04 9.16
C GLU A 61 5.44 1.18 8.53
N ILE A 62 5.26 2.26 7.79
CA ILE A 62 4.10 2.47 6.91
C ILE A 62 4.57 2.27 5.47
N VAL A 63 3.97 1.32 4.77
CA VAL A 63 4.26 1.00 3.36
C VAL A 63 3.09 1.47 2.51
N ILE A 64 3.37 2.28 1.50
CA ILE A 64 2.36 2.84 0.59
C ILE A 64 2.80 2.59 -0.84
N ALA A 65 1.93 1.98 -1.64
CA ALA A 65 2.12 1.87 -3.08
C ALA A 65 1.42 3.00 -3.84
N SER A 66 1.88 3.29 -5.06
CA SER A 66 1.29 4.31 -5.91
C SER A 66 1.30 3.95 -7.39
N ARG A 67 0.39 4.58 -8.13
CA ARG A 67 0.45 4.68 -9.60
C ARG A 67 0.74 6.10 -10.04
N SER A 68 1.46 6.24 -11.15
CA SER A 68 1.62 7.54 -11.79
C SER A 68 0.36 7.95 -12.55
N THR A 69 0.07 9.24 -12.57
CA THR A 69 -0.93 9.84 -13.48
C THR A 69 -0.41 9.97 -14.92
N SER A 70 0.90 9.83 -15.15
CA SER A 70 1.51 9.86 -16.47
C SER A 70 1.37 8.52 -17.19
N MET A 71 1.08 8.57 -18.48
CA MET A 71 1.07 7.38 -19.35
C MET A 71 2.44 6.68 -19.43
N SER A 72 3.55 7.40 -19.22
CA SER A 72 4.89 6.77 -19.18
C SER A 72 5.03 5.82 -17.99
N GLY A 73 4.21 5.98 -16.94
CA GLY A 73 4.26 5.17 -15.73
C GLY A 73 5.45 5.55 -14.83
N ASN A 74 5.23 5.42 -13.52
CA ASN A 74 6.24 5.61 -12.47
C ASN A 74 5.59 5.10 -11.18
N GLY A 75 5.26 3.80 -11.15
CA GLY A 75 4.67 3.16 -9.99
C GLY A 75 5.72 3.10 -8.90
N ARG A 76 5.33 3.35 -7.64
CA ARG A 76 6.29 3.41 -6.54
C ARG A 76 5.77 2.68 -5.33
N ILE A 77 6.71 2.23 -4.51
CA ILE A 77 6.44 1.89 -3.11
C ILE A 77 7.30 2.84 -2.27
N LEU A 78 6.67 3.47 -1.30
CA LEU A 78 7.24 4.39 -0.34
C LEU A 78 7.12 3.78 1.04
N VAL A 79 8.23 3.74 1.76
CA VAL A 79 8.26 3.29 3.16
C VAL A 79 8.63 4.45 4.04
N ILE A 80 7.84 4.61 5.10
CA ILE A 80 7.96 5.68 6.08
C ILE A 80 8.12 5.07 7.48
N ARG A 81 9.10 5.57 8.22
CA ARG A 81 9.29 5.26 9.65
C ARG A 81 8.96 6.46 10.49
N LYS A 82 8.20 6.24 11.57
CA LYS A 82 7.94 7.25 12.60
C LYS A 82 8.95 7.08 13.74
N PRO A 83 9.58 8.15 14.24
CA PRO A 83 10.51 8.06 15.37
C PRO A 83 9.79 7.83 16.72
N ASP A 84 10.42 7.07 17.62
CA ASP A 84 9.86 6.72 18.95
C ASP A 84 9.68 7.92 19.88
N THR A 85 10.60 8.89 19.80
CA THR A 85 10.67 10.01 20.74
C THR A 85 9.82 11.20 20.33
N GLY A 86 8.93 11.02 19.36
CA GLY A 86 8.31 12.12 18.63
C GLY A 86 9.32 12.82 17.70
N GLY A 87 8.80 13.59 16.74
CA GLY A 87 9.58 14.17 15.66
C GLY A 87 9.01 13.81 14.28
N PRO A 88 9.56 14.40 13.21
CA PRO A 88 9.05 14.16 11.87
C PRO A 88 9.28 12.70 11.46
N SER A 89 8.33 12.16 10.70
CA SER A 89 8.53 10.88 10.04
C SER A 89 9.70 10.96 9.05
N THR A 90 10.31 9.82 8.74
CA THR A 90 11.42 9.72 7.79
C THR A 90 11.10 8.73 6.68
N THR A 91 11.54 9.03 5.46
CA THR A 91 11.49 8.07 4.35
C THR A 91 12.60 7.04 4.57
N VAL A 92 12.24 5.76 4.69
CA VAL A 92 13.21 4.66 4.69
C VAL A 92 13.73 4.48 3.26
N TRP A 93 12.82 4.31 2.30
CA TRP A 93 13.13 4.32 0.87
C TRP A 93 11.89 4.64 0.02
N ASN A 94 12.11 4.94 -1.26
CA ASN A 94 11.06 5.31 -2.22
C ASN A 94 11.47 4.84 -3.62
N ASN A 95 11.18 3.57 -3.92
CA ASN A 95 11.66 2.90 -5.11
C ASN A 95 10.59 2.84 -6.20
N ARG A 96 11.04 2.84 -7.46
CA ARG A 96 10.17 2.70 -8.64
C ARG A 96 10.03 1.23 -9.01
N PHE A 97 8.80 0.79 -9.16
CA PHE A 97 8.42 -0.54 -9.62
C PHE A 97 7.41 -0.39 -10.75
N GLY A 98 7.90 -0.60 -11.97
CA GLY A 98 7.08 -0.51 -13.17
C GLY A 98 6.32 0.80 -13.33
N ARG A 99 5.11 0.69 -13.87
CA ARG A 99 4.22 1.80 -14.22
C ARG A 99 3.21 2.12 -13.12
N ALA A 100 2.83 1.12 -12.32
CA ALA A 100 1.95 1.21 -11.16
C ALA A 100 2.23 0.06 -10.18
N CYS A 101 2.15 0.34 -8.87
CA CYS A 101 1.98 -0.68 -7.85
C CYS A 101 0.66 -0.43 -7.12
N PHE A 102 0.04 -1.50 -6.64
CA PHE A 102 -1.21 -1.44 -5.90
C PHE A 102 -1.00 -1.79 -4.42
N THR A 103 -2.06 -1.79 -3.62
CA THR A 103 -2.00 -2.00 -2.16
C THR A 103 -1.08 -3.18 -1.82
N PRO A 104 -0.06 -2.99 -0.98
CA PRO A 104 0.86 -4.06 -0.60
C PRO A 104 0.26 -5.05 0.39
N ALA A 105 0.85 -6.24 0.47
CA ALA A 105 0.75 -7.17 1.60
C ALA A 105 2.14 -7.39 2.21
N LEU A 106 2.20 -7.64 3.52
CA LEU A 106 3.44 -7.86 4.26
C LEU A 106 3.43 -9.26 4.90
N ALA A 107 4.52 -10.01 4.74
CA ALA A 107 4.74 -11.26 5.46
C ALA A 107 6.22 -11.63 5.44
N ASP A 108 6.71 -12.26 6.51
CA ASP A 108 7.98 -13.00 6.53
C ASP A 108 7.69 -14.41 6.00
N VAL A 109 7.82 -14.60 4.68
CA VAL A 109 7.56 -15.88 4.02
C VAL A 109 8.79 -16.78 4.04
N ASN A 110 9.98 -16.17 4.03
CA ASN A 110 11.23 -16.91 3.97
C ASN A 110 11.69 -17.42 5.36
N GLY A 111 11.10 -16.91 6.45
CA GLY A 111 11.35 -17.30 7.84
C GLY A 111 12.61 -16.70 8.46
N ASP A 112 13.14 -15.60 7.93
CA ASP A 112 14.35 -14.94 8.43
C ASP A 112 14.09 -13.87 9.51
N GLY A 113 12.81 -13.61 9.79
CA GLY A 113 12.35 -12.62 10.76
C GLY A 113 12.10 -11.24 10.18
N VAL A 114 12.32 -11.03 8.88
CA VAL A 114 12.14 -9.75 8.16
C VAL A 114 10.95 -9.89 7.21
N ALA A 115 10.01 -8.95 7.24
CA ALA A 115 8.87 -9.00 6.34
C ALA A 115 9.26 -8.60 4.91
N GLU A 116 8.85 -9.41 3.94
CA GLU A 116 8.78 -9.05 2.53
C GLU A 116 7.54 -8.21 2.21
N ILE A 117 7.57 -7.51 1.08
CA ILE A 117 6.46 -6.71 0.55
C ILE A 117 6.00 -7.29 -0.79
N TYR A 118 4.72 -7.65 -0.86
CA TYR A 118 4.08 -8.23 -2.03
C TYR A 118 3.09 -7.26 -2.66
N CYS A 119 3.15 -7.06 -3.98
CA CYS A 119 2.27 -6.14 -4.69
C CYS A 119 1.87 -6.68 -6.06
N ASN A 120 0.63 -6.42 -6.46
CA ASN A 120 0.32 -6.34 -7.89
C ASN A 120 1.06 -5.13 -8.49
N CYS A 121 1.57 -5.28 -9.71
CA CYS A 121 2.32 -4.26 -10.41
C CYS A 121 2.04 -4.27 -11.91
N TYR A 122 2.05 -3.12 -12.55
CA TYR A 122 2.22 -3.03 -14.01
C TYR A 122 3.70 -2.98 -14.33
N LEU A 123 4.27 -4.10 -14.78
CA LEU A 123 5.72 -4.25 -15.04
C LEU A 123 6.15 -3.45 -16.29
N ASP A 124 7.42 -3.03 -16.30
CA ASP A 124 8.02 -2.37 -17.47
C ASP A 124 8.47 -3.38 -18.53
N SER A 125 9.00 -4.54 -18.10
CA SER A 125 9.54 -5.57 -18.98
C SER A 125 9.53 -6.95 -18.31
N PRO A 126 8.95 -7.99 -18.96
CA PRO A 126 7.99 -7.84 -20.07
C PRO A 126 6.83 -6.93 -19.65
N GLY A 127 6.35 -6.10 -20.58
CA GLY A 127 5.32 -5.12 -20.26
C GLY A 127 3.97 -5.80 -20.05
N GLY A 128 3.37 -5.65 -18.88
CA GLY A 128 2.15 -6.39 -18.54
C GLY A 128 1.73 -6.20 -17.09
N SER A 129 0.78 -7.03 -16.67
CA SER A 129 0.37 -7.16 -15.28
C SER A 129 1.21 -8.24 -14.62
N GLY A 130 1.70 -7.96 -13.42
CA GLY A 130 2.60 -8.84 -12.69
C GLY A 130 2.37 -8.77 -11.18
N VAL A 131 3.04 -9.68 -10.49
CA VAL A 131 3.20 -9.65 -9.03
C VAL A 131 4.69 -9.46 -8.74
N ILE A 132 5.00 -8.64 -7.74
CA ILE A 132 6.36 -8.45 -7.25
C ILE A 132 6.45 -8.83 -5.78
N CYS A 133 7.62 -9.35 -5.40
CA CYS A 133 8.07 -9.45 -4.02
C CYS A 133 9.37 -8.64 -3.88
N VAL A 134 9.43 -7.80 -2.86
CA VAL A 134 10.60 -6.98 -2.57
C VAL A 134 10.98 -7.11 -1.10
N ASP A 135 12.28 -7.07 -0.85
CA ASP A 135 12.88 -7.04 0.48
C ASP A 135 12.43 -5.79 1.24
N GLY A 136 11.91 -5.96 2.46
CA GLY A 136 11.38 -4.88 3.29
C GLY A 136 12.41 -3.77 3.58
N PRO A 137 13.60 -4.08 4.11
CA PRO A 137 14.58 -3.07 4.52
C PRO A 137 15.18 -2.29 3.35
N SER A 138 15.51 -2.96 2.25
CA SER A 138 16.23 -2.35 1.12
C SER A 138 15.32 -1.92 -0.04
N GLY A 139 14.12 -2.49 -0.14
CA GLY A 139 13.26 -2.37 -1.31
C GLY A 139 13.86 -3.03 -2.56
N GLY A 140 14.79 -3.98 -2.39
CA GLY A 140 15.38 -4.78 -3.46
C GLY A 140 14.39 -5.81 -3.99
N VAL A 141 14.33 -5.99 -5.32
CA VAL A 141 13.45 -7.01 -5.92
C VAL A 141 13.99 -8.41 -5.61
N ILE A 142 13.18 -9.22 -4.93
CA ILE A 142 13.46 -10.64 -4.69
C ILE A 142 13.03 -11.42 -5.94
N TRP A 143 11.77 -11.24 -6.35
CA TRP A 143 11.26 -11.77 -7.61
C TRP A 143 10.18 -10.86 -8.19
N ALA A 144 9.98 -10.98 -9.51
CA ALA A 144 8.91 -10.31 -10.23
C ALA A 144 8.39 -11.26 -11.30
N THR A 145 7.11 -11.61 -11.20
CA THR A 145 6.47 -12.56 -12.12
C THR A 145 5.49 -11.83 -13.01
N ASP A 146 5.75 -11.87 -14.31
CA ASP A 146 4.78 -11.47 -15.31
C ASP A 146 3.69 -12.54 -15.40
N ILE A 147 2.47 -12.14 -15.09
CA ILE A 147 1.28 -12.99 -15.20
C ILE A 147 0.45 -12.62 -16.45
N GLY A 148 1.02 -11.84 -17.38
CA GLY A 148 0.48 -11.54 -18.69
C GLY A 148 -0.52 -10.38 -18.71
N GLY A 149 -1.27 -10.27 -19.81
CA GLY A 149 -2.20 -9.16 -20.04
C GLY A 149 -1.55 -7.96 -20.73
N THR A 150 -2.25 -6.83 -20.76
CA THR A 150 -1.69 -5.56 -21.27
C THR A 150 -1.59 -4.56 -20.12
N PRO A 151 -0.61 -3.64 -20.13
CA PRO A 151 -0.59 -2.56 -19.16
C PRO A 151 -1.96 -1.87 -19.12
N TYR A 152 -2.46 -1.59 -17.92
CA TYR A 152 -3.78 -0.99 -17.68
C TYR A 152 -5.01 -1.90 -17.92
N THR A 153 -4.84 -3.21 -18.18
CA THR A 153 -5.92 -4.18 -17.95
C THR A 153 -5.93 -4.57 -16.48
N THR A 154 -6.78 -3.86 -15.74
CA THR A 154 -7.30 -4.11 -14.39
C THR A 154 -6.71 -5.31 -13.63
N THR A 155 -5.51 -5.19 -13.06
CA THR A 155 -5.12 -6.05 -11.94
C THR A 155 -6.02 -5.79 -10.76
N GLY A 156 -6.18 -6.77 -9.88
CA GLY A 156 -6.69 -6.56 -8.54
C GLY A 156 -5.89 -5.45 -7.84
N HIS A 157 -6.55 -4.72 -6.95
CA HIS A 157 -5.87 -3.68 -6.18
C HIS A 157 -5.03 -4.26 -5.03
N GLU A 158 -5.24 -5.52 -4.66
CA GLU A 158 -4.61 -6.18 -3.51
C GLU A 158 -4.19 -7.60 -3.91
N VAL A 159 -3.25 -8.16 -3.16
CA VAL A 159 -2.95 -9.59 -3.15
C VAL A 159 -3.32 -10.15 -1.78
N LEU A 160 -3.77 -11.41 -1.75
CA LEU A 160 -3.94 -12.15 -0.50
C LEU A 160 -2.71 -13.06 -0.30
N LEU A 161 -2.20 -13.10 0.92
CA LEU A 161 -1.18 -14.07 1.35
C LEU A 161 -1.86 -15.12 2.22
N ALA A 162 -1.82 -16.38 1.82
CA ALA A 162 -2.44 -17.48 2.54
C ALA A 162 -1.78 -18.81 2.16
N ASP A 163 -1.83 -19.78 3.08
CA ASP A 163 -1.55 -21.19 2.80
C ASP A 163 -2.79 -21.77 2.09
N TYR A 164 -2.88 -21.62 0.78
CA TYR A 164 -4.10 -21.92 0.03
C TYR A 164 -4.33 -23.43 -0.09
N ASP A 165 -3.26 -24.20 -0.28
CA ASP A 165 -3.34 -25.65 -0.48
C ASP A 165 -3.17 -26.48 0.80
N GLY A 166 -3.02 -25.83 1.96
CA GLY A 166 -2.82 -26.48 3.25
C GLY A 166 -1.47 -27.18 3.38
N GLY A 167 -0.52 -26.87 2.48
CA GLY A 167 0.83 -27.43 2.46
C GLY A 167 1.76 -26.80 3.49
N GLY A 168 1.38 -25.66 4.07
CA GLY A 168 2.18 -24.87 5.01
C GLY A 168 3.11 -23.86 4.35
N ASP A 169 3.22 -23.88 3.02
CA ASP A 169 3.88 -22.83 2.24
C ASP A 169 2.87 -21.70 1.96
N ILE A 170 3.34 -20.45 1.93
CA ILE A 170 2.47 -19.30 1.67
C ILE A 170 2.37 -19.05 0.16
N GLU A 171 1.16 -18.79 -0.32
CA GLU A 171 0.89 -18.33 -1.67
C GLU A 171 0.55 -16.85 -1.74
N VAL A 172 0.87 -16.24 -2.88
CA VAL A 172 0.29 -14.97 -3.31
C VAL A 172 -0.88 -15.24 -4.24
N ILE A 173 -2.07 -14.84 -3.82
CA ILE A 173 -3.30 -14.95 -4.59
C ILE A 173 -3.57 -13.58 -5.21
N SER A 174 -3.41 -13.49 -6.53
CA SER A 174 -3.50 -12.26 -7.30
C SER A 174 -4.66 -12.30 -8.29
N GLN A 175 -5.42 -11.22 -8.36
CA GLN A 175 -6.53 -11.11 -9.30
C GLN A 175 -6.07 -10.46 -10.61
N GLN A 176 -6.48 -11.05 -11.73
CA GLN A 176 -6.31 -10.52 -13.06
C GLN A 176 -7.64 -10.36 -13.78
N ASN A 177 -7.95 -9.12 -14.14
CA ASN A 177 -9.09 -8.84 -15.01
C ASN A 177 -8.56 -8.45 -16.40
N ARG A 178 -8.43 -9.46 -17.27
CA ARG A 178 -8.04 -9.29 -18.68
C ARG A 178 -9.25 -8.85 -19.50
N THR A 179 -8.98 -8.42 -20.74
CA THR A 179 -10.04 -7.98 -21.67
C THR A 179 -11.00 -9.11 -22.05
N SER A 180 -10.53 -10.35 -22.04
CA SER A 180 -11.28 -11.54 -22.48
C SER A 180 -11.47 -12.62 -21.42
N THR A 181 -10.69 -12.59 -20.33
CA THR A 181 -10.77 -13.57 -19.24
C THR A 181 -10.63 -12.87 -17.89
N TYR A 182 -11.26 -13.43 -16.88
CA TYR A 182 -11.11 -13.01 -15.49
C TYR A 182 -10.49 -14.18 -14.74
N GLU A 183 -9.42 -13.91 -14.03
CA GLU A 183 -8.54 -14.94 -13.50
C GLU A 183 -8.13 -14.58 -12.07
N ILE A 184 -8.00 -15.61 -11.24
CA ILE A 184 -7.24 -15.55 -9.99
C ILE A 184 -6.00 -16.42 -10.22
N VAL A 185 -4.83 -15.82 -10.08
CA VAL A 185 -3.53 -16.48 -10.25
C VAL A 185 -2.96 -16.73 -8.87
N VAL A 186 -2.59 -17.98 -8.63
CA VAL A 186 -1.98 -18.42 -7.36
C VAL A 186 -0.51 -18.68 -7.62
N LEU A 187 0.34 -17.98 -6.88
CA LEU A 187 1.80 -18.06 -6.99
C LEU A 187 2.39 -18.52 -5.67
N ASP A 188 3.46 -19.31 -5.72
CA ASP A 188 4.33 -19.55 -4.57
C ASP A 188 4.92 -18.21 -4.10
N ALA A 189 4.78 -17.85 -2.83
CA ALA A 189 5.21 -16.54 -2.33
C ALA A 189 6.72 -16.44 -2.13
N LEU A 190 7.43 -17.57 -1.98
CA LEU A 190 8.88 -17.57 -1.83
C LEU A 190 9.59 -17.36 -3.17
N SER A 191 9.09 -17.99 -4.24
CA SER A 191 9.75 -18.04 -5.54
C SER A 191 9.05 -17.23 -6.62
N GLY A 192 7.79 -16.83 -6.41
CA GLY A 192 6.95 -16.20 -7.43
C GLY A 192 6.52 -17.14 -8.55
N ALA A 193 6.66 -18.46 -8.38
CA ALA A 193 6.27 -19.42 -9.42
C ALA A 193 4.74 -19.55 -9.48
N VAL A 194 4.16 -19.45 -10.67
CA VAL A 194 2.72 -19.69 -10.85
C VAL A 194 2.42 -21.16 -10.57
N LYS A 195 1.60 -21.43 -9.55
CA LYS A 195 1.13 -22.79 -9.21
C LYS A 195 -0.02 -23.19 -10.12
N PHE A 196 -1.07 -22.36 -10.19
CA PHE A 196 -2.22 -22.57 -11.09
C PHE A 196 -3.03 -21.27 -11.28
N THR A 197 -4.13 -21.35 -12.03
CA THR A 197 -5.01 -20.21 -12.32
C THR A 197 -6.47 -20.66 -12.32
N ILE A 198 -7.31 -19.90 -11.63
CA ILE A 198 -8.76 -20.09 -11.56
C ILE A 198 -9.39 -19.13 -12.58
N THR A 199 -10.19 -19.65 -13.51
CA THR A 199 -10.99 -18.78 -14.40
C THR A 199 -12.32 -18.44 -13.73
N THR A 200 -12.63 -17.16 -13.60
CA THR A 200 -13.86 -16.67 -12.98
C THR A 200 -14.88 -16.24 -14.04
N SER A 201 -16.17 -16.30 -13.70
CA SER A 201 -17.27 -15.89 -14.58
C SER A 201 -17.31 -14.37 -14.83
N GLY A 202 -16.66 -13.59 -13.96
CA GLY A 202 -16.63 -12.14 -13.95
C GLY A 202 -15.41 -11.60 -13.22
N ARG A 203 -15.33 -10.29 -13.02
CA ARG A 203 -14.20 -9.67 -12.32
C ARG A 203 -14.20 -10.04 -10.84
N ALA A 204 -13.13 -10.67 -10.37
CA ALA A 204 -12.89 -10.83 -8.93
C ALA A 204 -12.41 -9.48 -8.34
N TYR A 205 -12.95 -9.09 -7.19
CA TYR A 205 -12.62 -7.85 -6.48
C TYR A 205 -11.74 -8.09 -5.26
N ALA A 206 -10.95 -7.07 -4.93
CA ALA A 206 -9.78 -7.12 -4.04
C ALA A 206 -9.98 -7.83 -2.69
N SER A 207 -11.17 -7.78 -2.09
CA SER A 207 -11.46 -8.53 -0.86
C SER A 207 -11.60 -10.02 -1.18
N MET A 208 -10.57 -10.79 -0.86
CA MET A 208 -10.56 -12.25 -0.87
C MET A 208 -10.24 -12.76 0.53
N ASP A 209 -10.67 -13.97 0.82
CA ASP A 209 -10.37 -14.65 2.06
C ASP A 209 -10.03 -16.12 1.82
N CYS A 210 -9.21 -16.71 2.69
CA CYS A 210 -8.77 -18.10 2.53
C CYS A 210 -8.72 -18.81 3.89
N GLU A 211 -9.64 -19.75 4.10
CA GLU A 211 -9.80 -20.50 5.35
C GLU A 211 -10.59 -21.79 5.10
N ASP A 212 -10.37 -22.80 5.94
CA ASP A 212 -11.18 -24.03 6.00
C ASP A 212 -12.55 -23.72 6.61
N ILE A 213 -13.50 -23.34 5.76
CA ILE A 213 -14.86 -22.94 6.19
C ILE A 213 -15.80 -24.13 6.38
N ASN A 214 -15.39 -25.30 5.91
CA ASN A 214 -16.23 -26.50 5.93
C ASN A 214 -15.70 -27.59 6.89
N TYR A 215 -14.55 -27.34 7.53
CA TYR A 215 -13.86 -28.20 8.48
C TYR A 215 -13.41 -29.54 7.87
N ASP A 216 -13.03 -29.58 6.59
CA ASP A 216 -12.44 -30.78 5.95
C ASP A 216 -10.92 -30.83 6.03
N GLY A 217 -10.29 -29.81 6.63
CA GLY A 217 -8.85 -29.67 6.77
C GLY A 217 -8.17 -29.06 5.55
N ARG A 218 -8.92 -28.50 4.60
CA ARG A 218 -8.41 -27.81 3.41
C ARG A 218 -9.04 -26.44 3.30
N ASN A 219 -8.26 -25.48 2.83
CA ASN A 219 -8.72 -24.09 2.78
C ASN A 219 -9.57 -23.85 1.52
N GLU A 220 -10.63 -23.07 1.70
CA GLU A 220 -11.41 -22.52 0.61
C GLU A 220 -11.03 -21.07 0.36
N LEU A 221 -11.04 -20.66 -0.91
CA LEU A 221 -10.94 -19.26 -1.28
C LEU A 221 -12.33 -18.68 -1.54
N ILE A 222 -12.60 -17.55 -0.91
CA ILE A 222 -13.83 -16.80 -1.08
C ILE A 222 -13.52 -15.45 -1.70
N ALA A 223 -14.26 -15.08 -2.75
CA ALA A 223 -14.14 -13.77 -3.38
C ALA A 223 -15.48 -13.24 -3.88
N SER A 224 -15.62 -11.92 -3.92
CA SER A 224 -16.70 -11.29 -4.71
C SER A 224 -16.32 -11.23 -6.18
N VAL A 225 -17.22 -11.71 -7.04
CA VAL A 225 -17.12 -11.71 -8.49
C VAL A 225 -18.27 -10.89 -9.08
N THR A 226 -17.98 -9.85 -9.88
CA THR A 226 -19.05 -9.07 -10.53
C THR A 226 -19.22 -9.46 -11.99
N GLY A 227 -20.47 -9.65 -12.40
CA GLY A 227 -20.86 -9.92 -13.78
C GLY A 227 -21.10 -8.63 -14.58
N GLY A 228 -20.05 -8.08 -15.20
CA GLY A 228 -20.19 -7.08 -16.27
C GLY A 228 -21.16 -5.92 -16.00
N SER A 229 -21.80 -5.41 -17.07
CA SER A 229 -22.62 -4.18 -17.04
C SER A 229 -24.00 -4.33 -16.39
N THR A 230 -24.37 -5.50 -15.86
CA THR A 230 -25.69 -5.76 -15.25
C THR A 230 -25.71 -5.61 -13.73
N GLY A 231 -24.56 -5.51 -13.07
CA GLY A 231 -24.47 -5.00 -11.68
C GLY A 231 -24.65 -6.02 -10.55
N ASP A 232 -24.82 -7.31 -10.87
CA ASP A 232 -24.91 -8.34 -9.83
C ASP A 232 -23.51 -8.77 -9.36
N VAL A 233 -23.27 -8.64 -8.05
CA VAL A 233 -22.10 -9.16 -7.34
C VAL A 233 -22.46 -10.57 -6.89
N GLN A 234 -21.58 -11.53 -7.11
CA GLN A 234 -21.69 -12.88 -6.59
C GLN A 234 -20.58 -13.12 -5.56
N LEU A 235 -20.93 -13.76 -4.46
CA LEU A 235 -19.96 -14.38 -3.57
C LEU A 235 -19.69 -15.77 -4.11
N CYS A 236 -18.43 -16.07 -4.41
CA CYS A 236 -17.99 -17.33 -4.97
C CYS A 236 -17.00 -17.99 -4.02
N CYS A 237 -17.07 -19.32 -3.92
CA CYS A 237 -16.16 -20.13 -3.13
C CYS A 237 -15.53 -21.22 -4.00
N TRP A 238 -14.22 -21.35 -3.94
CA TRP A 238 -13.45 -22.39 -4.61
C TRP A 238 -12.69 -23.23 -3.59
N ASN A 239 -12.51 -24.52 -3.89
CA ASN A 239 -11.65 -25.38 -3.10
C ASN A 239 -10.16 -25.16 -3.39
N ASP A 240 -9.30 -25.85 -2.66
CA ASP A 240 -7.83 -25.87 -2.75
C ASP A 240 -7.26 -26.34 -4.11
N GLU A 241 -8.09 -26.78 -5.05
CA GLU A 241 -7.68 -27.07 -6.43
C GLU A 241 -8.25 -26.09 -7.47
N GLY A 242 -8.94 -25.04 -7.02
CA GLY A 242 -9.52 -24.00 -7.88
C GLY A 242 -10.86 -24.38 -8.51
N THR A 243 -11.51 -25.42 -8.02
CA THR A 243 -12.86 -25.84 -8.45
C THR A 243 -13.91 -25.04 -7.71
N LEU A 244 -14.85 -24.43 -8.44
CA LEU A 244 -15.96 -23.69 -7.84
C LEU A 244 -16.88 -24.66 -7.06
N LEU A 245 -17.02 -24.44 -5.76
CA LEU A 245 -17.89 -25.20 -4.87
C LEU A 245 -19.33 -24.66 -4.93
N TRP A 246 -19.48 -23.35 -4.77
CA TRP A 246 -20.77 -22.67 -4.79
C TRP A 246 -20.63 -21.18 -5.13
N SER A 247 -21.73 -20.58 -5.55
CA SER A 247 -21.87 -19.13 -5.65
C SER A 247 -23.27 -18.67 -5.22
N VAL A 248 -23.35 -17.48 -4.63
CA VAL A 248 -24.60 -16.84 -4.22
C VAL A 248 -24.59 -15.36 -4.59
N ASP A 249 -25.74 -14.77 -4.85
CA ASP A 249 -25.83 -13.34 -5.15
C ASP A 249 -25.63 -12.50 -3.86
N GLY A 250 -24.78 -11.47 -3.93
CA GLY A 250 -24.40 -10.60 -2.81
C GLY A 250 -22.89 -10.30 -2.74
N GLY A 251 -22.48 -9.31 -1.92
CA GLY A 251 -21.08 -8.99 -1.61
C GLY A 251 -20.93 -7.96 -0.48
N PRO A 252 -19.71 -7.53 -0.08
CA PRO A 252 -18.40 -8.17 -0.26
C PRO A 252 -18.16 -9.34 0.73
N PRO A 253 -17.19 -10.25 0.48
CA PRO A 253 -16.85 -11.31 1.41
C PRO A 253 -16.18 -10.78 2.67
N ALA A 254 -16.47 -11.43 3.78
CA ALA A 254 -15.61 -11.51 4.95
C ALA A 254 -15.84 -12.90 5.55
N VAL A 255 -14.78 -13.62 5.90
CA VAL A 255 -14.89 -14.86 6.67
C VAL A 255 -14.56 -14.53 8.12
N ALA A 256 -15.33 -15.12 9.01
CA ALA A 256 -15.09 -15.11 10.43
C ALA A 256 -15.76 -16.34 11.02
N ASP A 257 -15.16 -16.88 12.07
CA ASP A 257 -15.85 -17.76 12.99
C ASP A 257 -16.97 -16.96 13.68
N ILE A 258 -18.24 -17.31 13.40
CA ILE A 258 -19.42 -16.55 13.86
C ILE A 258 -20.33 -17.36 14.80
N ASP A 259 -19.93 -18.58 15.21
CA ASP A 259 -20.73 -19.47 16.05
C ASP A 259 -19.99 -20.14 17.22
#